data_AF-A0A3A9YXR5-F1
#
_entry.id   AF-A0A3A9YXR5-F1
#
_cell.length_a   1.000
_cell.length_b   1.000
_cell.length_c   1.000
_cell.angle_alpha   90.00
_cell.angle_beta   90.00
_cell.angle_gamma   90.00
#
_symmetry.space_group_name_H-M   'P 1'
#
loop_
_entity.id
_entity.type
_entity.pdbx_description
1 polymer ?
#
loop_
_entity_poly.entity_id
_entity_poly.type
_entity_poly.pdbx_seq_one_letter_code
_entity_poly.pdbx_strand_id
1 'polypeptide(L)'
;MSEESKDAAAQGEFEIVREFEVAASPEQVWDAITTGTAGWLWPMEYEPREGGQAPFGGTVVAWDPPRRLTARSEDVSQEQRAQTFNQLDHLIQPREGGGCRVRYVHSGIFVEDWDNQYEGADKHTDFYLHTLRQYLEHFPGRQAAFATFDAPGASVSPGALERVSRALGLPDEGAEGERAVVALPGAGEAEAVVDYRNRYFLGLRTGQAMYRVFGRHHFGAPVGVSIHQFAPDADVAKEQAAWQEFLGGLFS
;
A
#
# COMPACT_ATOMS: atom_id res chain seq x y z
N MET A 1 4.53 -22.04 -15.13
CA MET A 1 3.29 -21.43 -15.67
C MET A 1 2.58 -22.48 -16.53
N SER A 2 1.28 -22.67 -16.31
CA SER A 2 0.41 -23.51 -17.16
C SER A 2 0.25 -22.89 -18.56
N GLU A 3 -0.24 -23.65 -19.55
CA GLU A 3 -0.55 -23.12 -20.89
C GLU A 3 -1.61 -22.01 -20.83
N GLU A 4 -2.63 -22.16 -19.99
CA GLU A 4 -3.67 -21.16 -19.76
C GLU A 4 -3.11 -19.82 -19.23
N SER A 5 -2.09 -19.87 -18.36
CA SER A 5 -1.40 -18.67 -17.86
C SER A 5 -0.55 -17.99 -18.93
N LYS A 6 -0.10 -18.71 -19.97
CA LYS A 6 0.64 -18.11 -21.09
C LYS A 6 -0.29 -17.41 -22.09
N ASP A 7 -1.47 -17.98 -22.33
CA ASP A 7 -2.46 -17.41 -23.25
C ASP A 7 -3.13 -16.16 -22.67
N ALA A 8 -3.33 -16.10 -21.35
CA ALA A 8 -3.80 -14.91 -20.64
C ALA A 8 -2.78 -13.75 -20.73
N ALA A 9 -1.49 -14.03 -20.47
CA ALA A 9 -0.43 -13.03 -20.60
C ALA A 9 -0.28 -12.50 -22.04
N ALA A 10 -0.49 -13.35 -23.06
CA ALA A 10 -0.48 -12.94 -24.46
C ALA A 10 -1.63 -11.97 -24.82
N GLN A 11 -2.69 -11.93 -24.02
CA GLN A 11 -3.84 -11.01 -24.15
C GLN A 11 -3.75 -9.79 -23.23
N GLY A 12 -2.64 -9.66 -22.48
CA GLY A 12 -2.42 -8.58 -21.53
C GLY A 12 -3.07 -8.81 -20.16
N GLU A 13 -3.79 -9.92 -19.96
CA GLU A 13 -4.48 -10.23 -18.71
C GLU A 13 -3.49 -10.51 -17.58
N PHE A 14 -3.83 -10.12 -16.37
CA PHE A 14 -3.11 -10.52 -15.17
C PHE A 14 -4.06 -10.86 -14.02
N GLU A 15 -3.58 -11.71 -13.12
CA GLU A 15 -4.21 -11.99 -11.84
C GLU A 15 -3.14 -12.15 -10.77
N ILE A 16 -3.26 -11.40 -9.67
CA ILE A 16 -2.44 -11.51 -8.47
C ILE A 16 -3.36 -11.91 -7.33
N VAL A 17 -3.15 -13.12 -6.82
CA VAL A 17 -3.92 -13.68 -5.71
C VAL A 17 -3.06 -13.71 -4.46
N ARG A 18 -3.62 -13.24 -3.34
CA ARG A 18 -3.03 -13.36 -2.01
C ARG A 18 -4.07 -13.79 -0.99
N GLU A 19 -3.63 -14.60 -0.05
CA GLU A 19 -4.45 -15.05 1.06
C GLU A 19 -3.66 -14.94 2.34
N PHE A 20 -4.29 -14.43 3.39
CA PHE A 20 -3.66 -14.26 4.69
C PHE A 20 -4.69 -14.36 5.81
N GLU A 21 -4.20 -14.65 7.00
CA GLU A 21 -5.01 -14.74 8.21
C GLU A 21 -4.70 -13.56 9.12
N VAL A 22 -5.72 -13.04 9.78
CA VAL A 22 -5.59 -11.98 10.79
C VAL A 22 -6.40 -12.32 12.03
N ALA A 23 -5.96 -11.82 13.17
CA ALA A 23 -6.70 -11.92 14.43
C ALA A 23 -7.93 -10.99 14.46
N ALA A 24 -7.97 -9.97 13.59
CA ALA A 24 -9.11 -9.07 13.43
C ALA A 24 -10.38 -9.83 13.02
N SER A 25 -11.52 -9.39 13.56
CA SER A 25 -12.84 -9.89 13.17
C SER A 25 -13.18 -9.53 11.71
N PRO A 26 -14.11 -10.26 11.06
CA PRO A 26 -14.60 -9.88 9.74
C PRO A 26 -15.05 -8.42 9.65
N GLU A 27 -15.71 -7.90 10.69
CA GLU A 27 -16.18 -6.52 10.77
C GLU A 27 -15.02 -5.53 10.77
N GLN A 28 -13.95 -5.79 11.54
CA GLN A 28 -12.76 -4.94 11.56
C GLN A 28 -12.03 -4.93 10.21
N VAL A 29 -11.96 -6.07 9.51
CA VAL A 29 -11.39 -6.13 8.16
C VAL A 29 -12.28 -5.39 7.18
N TRP A 30 -13.61 -5.58 7.26
CA TRP A 30 -14.57 -4.88 6.43
C TRP A 30 -14.43 -3.36 6.56
N ASP A 31 -14.37 -2.86 7.80
CA ASP A 31 -14.18 -1.45 8.07
C ASP A 31 -12.86 -0.96 7.47
N ALA A 32 -11.76 -1.71 7.63
CA ALA A 32 -10.44 -1.36 7.09
C ALA A 32 -10.39 -1.25 5.56
N ILE A 33 -11.12 -2.11 4.83
CA ILE A 33 -11.11 -2.10 3.36
C ILE A 33 -12.16 -1.17 2.73
N THR A 34 -13.09 -0.64 3.53
CA THR A 34 -14.16 0.26 3.04
C THR A 34 -13.98 1.70 3.51
N THR A 35 -13.96 1.93 4.82
CA THR A 35 -13.93 3.27 5.44
C THR A 35 -12.58 3.62 6.06
N GLY A 36 -11.76 2.62 6.38
CA GLY A 36 -10.45 2.74 7.03
C GLY A 36 -9.27 2.69 6.06
N THR A 37 -9.49 2.89 4.76
CA THR A 37 -8.47 2.65 3.73
C THR A 37 -7.26 3.57 3.86
N ALA A 38 -7.45 4.78 4.39
CA ALA A 38 -6.37 5.71 4.72
C ALA A 38 -5.37 5.11 5.75
N GLY A 39 -5.79 4.13 6.55
CA GLY A 39 -4.95 3.47 7.54
C GLY A 39 -3.89 2.53 6.96
N TRP A 40 -4.00 2.14 5.68
CA TRP A 40 -3.04 1.19 5.09
C TRP A 40 -2.74 1.37 3.60
N LEU A 41 -3.56 2.15 2.90
CA LEU A 41 -3.42 2.41 1.48
C LEU A 41 -3.45 3.93 1.23
N TRP A 42 -4.60 4.47 0.87
CA TRP A 42 -4.91 5.90 0.78
C TRP A 42 -6.41 6.10 1.02
N PRO A 43 -6.88 7.34 1.28
CA PRO A 43 -8.31 7.62 1.41
C PRO A 43 -9.06 7.20 0.14
N MET A 44 -10.09 6.38 0.33
CA MET A 44 -10.96 5.88 -0.73
C MET A 44 -12.41 5.99 -0.25
N GLU A 45 -13.30 6.37 -1.16
CA GLU A 45 -14.73 6.46 -0.89
C GLU A 45 -15.48 5.46 -1.75
N TYR A 46 -16.40 4.74 -1.11
CA TYR A 46 -17.29 3.80 -1.76
C TYR A 46 -18.74 4.21 -1.51
N GLU A 47 -19.56 4.19 -2.54
CA GLU A 47 -21.01 4.18 -2.35
C GLU A 47 -21.42 2.75 -1.92
N PRO A 48 -22.04 2.56 -0.74
CA PRO A 48 -22.13 1.26 -0.08
C PRO A 48 -23.27 0.39 -0.63
N ARG A 49 -23.23 0.10 -1.93
CA ARG A 49 -24.19 -0.78 -2.63
C ARG A 49 -23.59 -1.31 -3.94
N GLU A 50 -24.12 -2.43 -4.40
CA GLU A 50 -23.89 -2.89 -5.77
C GLU A 50 -24.36 -1.86 -6.80
N GLY A 51 -23.58 -1.68 -7.86
CA GLY A 51 -23.75 -0.61 -8.85
C GLY A 51 -23.51 0.80 -8.31
N GLY A 52 -22.95 0.92 -7.10
CA GLY A 52 -22.52 2.19 -6.53
C GLY A 52 -21.17 2.65 -7.08
N GLN A 53 -20.83 3.92 -6.85
CA GLN A 53 -19.51 4.45 -7.18
C GLN A 53 -18.40 3.76 -6.35
N ALA A 54 -17.32 3.38 -7.00
CA ALA A 54 -16.05 2.98 -6.38
C ALA A 54 -14.97 4.05 -6.64
N PRO A 55 -13.83 3.99 -5.92
CA PRO A 55 -12.71 4.90 -6.13
C PRO A 55 -12.24 4.90 -7.59
N PHE A 56 -11.60 6.01 -7.98
CA PHE A 56 -11.00 6.17 -9.31
C PHE A 56 -11.99 5.99 -10.47
N GLY A 57 -13.23 6.44 -10.28
CA GLY A 57 -14.29 6.33 -11.30
C GLY A 57 -14.80 4.90 -11.52
N GLY A 58 -14.42 3.96 -10.66
CA GLY A 58 -14.88 2.58 -10.73
C GLY A 58 -16.35 2.40 -10.29
N THR A 59 -16.80 1.16 -10.39
CA THR A 59 -18.12 0.70 -9.93
C THR A 59 -17.95 -0.43 -8.91
N VAL A 60 -18.79 -0.42 -7.87
CA VAL A 60 -18.91 -1.52 -6.91
C VAL A 60 -19.72 -2.65 -7.56
N VAL A 61 -19.06 -3.77 -7.82
CA VAL A 61 -19.65 -4.96 -8.45
C VAL A 61 -20.24 -5.91 -7.42
N ALA A 62 -19.71 -5.91 -6.19
CA ALA A 62 -20.29 -6.65 -5.07
C ALA A 62 -20.10 -5.87 -3.76
N TRP A 63 -21.17 -5.77 -2.98
CA TRP A 63 -21.19 -5.16 -1.65
C TRP A 63 -21.99 -6.05 -0.70
N ASP A 64 -21.30 -6.97 -0.02
CA ASP A 64 -21.90 -7.91 0.94
C ASP A 64 -21.15 -7.84 2.28
N PRO A 65 -21.46 -6.87 3.15
CA PRO A 65 -20.81 -6.73 4.46
C PRO A 65 -21.08 -7.93 5.39
N PRO A 66 -20.10 -8.41 6.18
CA PRO A 66 -18.67 -8.08 6.14
C PRO A 66 -17.87 -9.07 5.25
N ARG A 67 -18.50 -9.71 4.27
CA ARG A 67 -18.00 -10.90 3.56
C ARG A 67 -17.29 -10.62 2.24
N ARG A 68 -17.80 -9.70 1.41
CA ARG A 68 -17.23 -9.48 0.06
C ARG A 68 -17.37 -8.05 -0.44
N LEU A 69 -16.26 -7.51 -0.95
CA LEU A 69 -16.19 -6.26 -1.68
C LEU A 69 -15.50 -6.50 -3.03
N THR A 70 -16.20 -6.20 -4.12
CA THR A 70 -15.59 -6.20 -5.46
C THR A 70 -15.75 -4.80 -6.06
N ALA A 71 -14.63 -4.20 -6.45
CA ALA A 71 -14.59 -2.91 -7.13
C ALA A 71 -13.88 -3.06 -8.48
N ARG A 72 -14.42 -2.41 -9.52
CA ARG A 72 -13.95 -2.56 -10.89
C ARG A 72 -13.87 -1.22 -11.60
N SER A 73 -12.84 -1.02 -12.40
CA SER A 73 -12.74 0.06 -13.37
C SER A 73 -12.52 -0.52 -14.78
N GLU A 74 -13.34 -0.07 -15.73
CA GLU A 74 -13.36 -0.52 -17.14
C GLU A 74 -12.88 0.61 -18.10
N ASP A 75 -12.58 1.80 -17.57
CA ASP A 75 -11.98 2.92 -18.31
C ASP A 75 -10.91 3.61 -17.47
N VAL A 76 -9.76 2.96 -17.34
CA VAL A 76 -8.59 3.52 -16.62
C VAL A 76 -7.68 4.36 -17.53
N SER A 77 -8.10 4.61 -18.78
CA SER A 77 -7.32 5.36 -19.78
C SER A 77 -7.06 6.82 -19.36
N GLN A 78 -7.98 7.40 -18.58
CA GLN A 78 -7.89 8.76 -18.04
C GLN A 78 -6.88 8.90 -16.89
N GLU A 79 -6.47 7.79 -16.26
CA GLU A 79 -5.52 7.80 -15.13
C GLU A 79 -4.05 7.73 -15.59
N GLN A 80 -3.78 7.80 -16.90
CA GLN A 80 -2.44 7.55 -17.47
C GLN A 80 -1.86 6.20 -17.05
N ARG A 81 -2.72 5.25 -16.65
CA ARG A 81 -2.31 3.88 -16.38
C ARG A 81 -2.29 3.12 -17.69
N ALA A 82 -1.24 2.35 -17.93
CA ALA A 82 -1.13 1.46 -19.08
C ALA A 82 -1.98 0.19 -18.87
N GLN A 83 -3.27 0.39 -18.59
CA GLN A 83 -4.28 -0.63 -18.35
C GLN A 83 -5.57 -0.27 -19.09
N THR A 84 -6.42 -1.26 -19.36
CA THR A 84 -7.80 -1.06 -19.87
C THR A 84 -8.85 -1.61 -18.91
N PHE A 85 -8.43 -2.45 -17.98
CA PHE A 85 -9.31 -3.09 -17.00
C PHE A 85 -8.55 -3.26 -15.68
N ASN A 86 -9.22 -2.97 -14.56
CA ASN A 86 -8.68 -3.19 -13.22
C ASN A 86 -9.81 -3.59 -12.25
N GLN A 87 -9.62 -4.66 -11.50
CA GLN A 87 -10.58 -5.16 -10.53
C GLN A 87 -9.88 -5.61 -9.25
N LEU A 88 -10.44 -5.21 -8.11
CA LEU A 88 -10.05 -5.64 -6.78
C LEU A 88 -11.20 -6.40 -6.13
N ASP A 89 -10.97 -7.65 -5.77
CA ASP A 89 -11.91 -8.51 -5.04
C ASP A 89 -11.35 -8.85 -3.67
N HIS A 90 -12.13 -8.61 -2.63
CA HIS A 90 -11.84 -8.96 -1.26
C HIS A 90 -12.90 -9.93 -0.78
N LEU A 91 -12.49 -11.11 -0.34
CA LEU A 91 -13.36 -12.10 0.31
C LEU A 91 -12.85 -12.33 1.73
N ILE A 92 -13.75 -12.16 2.71
CA ILE A 92 -13.46 -12.27 4.13
C ILE A 92 -14.24 -13.45 4.69
N GLN A 93 -13.52 -14.39 5.30
CA GLN A 93 -14.09 -15.63 5.84
C GLN A 93 -13.75 -15.76 7.33
N PRO A 94 -14.74 -15.84 8.23
CA PRO A 94 -14.46 -16.06 9.66
C PRO A 94 -13.75 -17.40 9.86
N ARG A 95 -12.86 -17.46 10.87
CA ARG A 95 -12.13 -18.68 11.22
C ARG A 95 -12.67 -19.28 12.52
N GLU A 96 -12.65 -20.61 12.59
CA GLU A 96 -12.90 -21.31 13.84
C GLU A 96 -11.82 -20.92 14.86
N GLY A 97 -12.23 -20.55 16.08
CA GLY A 97 -11.30 -20.05 17.11
C GLY A 97 -11.01 -18.54 17.06
N GLY A 98 -11.62 -17.80 16.13
CA GLY A 98 -11.53 -16.34 16.06
C GLY A 98 -10.67 -15.79 14.92
N GLY A 99 -10.84 -14.50 14.64
CA GLY A 99 -10.23 -13.83 13.49
C GLY A 99 -10.87 -14.23 12.14
N CYS A 100 -10.19 -13.91 11.05
CA CYS A 100 -10.64 -14.26 9.70
C CYS A 100 -9.49 -14.54 8.73
N ARG A 101 -9.81 -15.26 7.65
CA ARG A 101 -8.99 -15.41 6.45
C ARG A 101 -9.48 -14.41 5.42
N VAL A 102 -8.57 -13.68 4.81
CA VAL A 102 -8.84 -12.73 3.73
C VAL A 102 -8.22 -13.28 2.46
N ARG A 103 -9.01 -13.34 1.39
CA ARG A 103 -8.53 -13.55 0.03
C ARG A 103 -8.65 -12.24 -0.73
N TYR A 104 -7.55 -11.81 -1.30
CA TYR A 104 -7.43 -10.62 -2.14
C TYR A 104 -7.08 -11.06 -3.57
N VAL A 105 -7.82 -10.54 -4.55
CA VAL A 105 -7.54 -10.75 -5.97
C VAL A 105 -7.45 -9.39 -6.64
N HIS A 106 -6.31 -9.14 -7.25
CA HIS A 106 -6.10 -8.00 -8.16
C HIS A 106 -5.95 -8.54 -9.57
N SER A 107 -6.94 -8.25 -10.42
CA SER A 107 -6.96 -8.70 -11.80
C SER A 107 -7.15 -7.53 -12.74
N GLY A 108 -6.60 -7.62 -13.94
CA GLY A 108 -6.67 -6.51 -14.89
C GLY A 108 -6.23 -6.92 -16.29
N ILE A 109 -6.17 -5.92 -17.17
CA ILE A 109 -5.58 -6.04 -18.51
C ILE A 109 -4.60 -4.89 -18.69
N PHE A 110 -3.32 -5.23 -18.85
CA PHE A 110 -2.25 -4.30 -19.22
C PHE A 110 -2.22 -4.12 -20.75
N VAL A 111 -1.90 -2.91 -21.23
CA VAL A 111 -1.82 -2.63 -22.67
C VAL A 111 -0.41 -2.70 -23.24
N GLU A 112 0.63 -2.51 -22.41
CA GLU A 112 2.04 -2.50 -22.81
C GLU A 112 2.94 -2.98 -21.66
N ASP A 113 4.19 -3.35 -21.94
CA ASP A 113 5.22 -3.70 -20.94
C ASP A 113 4.73 -4.63 -19.81
N TRP A 114 4.02 -5.70 -20.21
CA TRP A 114 3.28 -6.57 -19.29
C TRP A 114 4.16 -7.12 -18.17
N ASP A 115 5.37 -7.62 -18.47
CA ASP A 115 6.26 -8.24 -17.48
C ASP A 115 6.65 -7.25 -16.36
N ASN A 116 7.02 -6.02 -16.73
CA ASN A 116 7.41 -4.98 -15.78
C ASN A 116 6.21 -4.46 -14.99
N GLN A 117 5.05 -4.27 -15.65
CA GLN A 117 3.81 -3.88 -14.97
C GLN A 117 3.34 -4.94 -13.98
N TYR A 118 3.40 -6.22 -14.37
CA TYR A 118 3.07 -7.33 -13.51
C TYR A 118 4.02 -7.41 -12.31
N GLU A 119 5.34 -7.33 -12.52
CA GLU A 119 6.32 -7.33 -11.42
C GLU A 119 6.05 -6.16 -10.47
N GLY A 120 5.81 -4.96 -11.00
CA GLY A 120 5.43 -3.79 -10.21
C GLY A 120 4.17 -4.04 -9.38
N ALA A 121 3.09 -4.50 -10.01
CA ALA A 121 1.82 -4.76 -9.33
C ALA A 121 1.93 -5.86 -8.26
N ASP A 122 2.64 -6.95 -8.56
CA ASP A 122 2.88 -8.07 -7.65
C ASP A 122 3.62 -7.62 -6.38
N LYS A 123 4.72 -6.87 -6.56
CA LYS A 123 5.55 -6.38 -5.45
C LYS A 123 4.83 -5.35 -4.59
N HIS A 124 4.11 -4.41 -5.20
CA HIS A 124 3.32 -3.42 -4.45
C HIS A 124 2.15 -4.07 -3.71
N THR A 125 1.49 -5.07 -4.31
CA THR A 125 0.41 -5.82 -3.65
C THR A 125 0.88 -6.43 -2.34
N ASP A 126 2.05 -7.08 -2.33
CA ASP A 126 2.62 -7.66 -1.10
C ASP A 126 2.84 -6.61 -0.01
N PHE A 127 3.37 -5.44 -0.39
CA PHE A 127 3.65 -4.37 0.55
C PHE A 127 2.38 -3.70 1.10
N TYR A 128 1.36 -3.49 0.26
CA TYR A 128 0.08 -2.95 0.70
C TYR A 128 -0.66 -3.93 1.63
N LEU A 129 -0.68 -5.23 1.31
CA LEU A 129 -1.32 -6.23 2.17
C LEU A 129 -0.53 -6.48 3.46
N HIS A 130 0.79 -6.30 3.45
CA HIS A 130 1.56 -6.20 4.69
C HIS A 130 1.12 -4.99 5.53
N THR A 131 0.98 -3.82 4.91
CA THR A 131 0.54 -2.61 5.60
C THR A 131 -0.87 -2.77 6.19
N LEU A 132 -1.79 -3.41 5.48
CA LEU A 132 -3.12 -3.76 5.98
C LEU A 132 -3.05 -4.64 7.23
N ARG A 133 -2.19 -5.66 7.23
CA ARG A 133 -1.99 -6.53 8.40
C ARG A 133 -1.42 -5.75 9.59
N GLN A 134 -0.46 -4.86 9.36
CA GLN A 134 0.08 -3.99 10.41
C GLN A 134 -0.99 -3.01 10.96
N TYR A 135 -1.85 -2.46 10.09
CA TYR A 135 -2.98 -1.62 10.50
C TYR A 135 -3.96 -2.40 11.38
N LEU A 136 -4.39 -3.58 10.94
CA LEU A 136 -5.33 -4.43 11.67
C LEU A 136 -4.79 -4.93 13.01
N GLU A 137 -3.48 -5.17 13.10
CA GLU A 137 -2.84 -5.66 14.32
C GLU A 137 -2.59 -4.55 15.34
N HIS A 138 -2.15 -3.37 14.90
CA HIS A 138 -1.61 -2.34 15.80
C HIS A 138 -2.48 -1.09 15.92
N PHE A 139 -3.34 -0.83 14.93
CA PHE A 139 -4.17 0.38 14.87
C PHE A 139 -5.65 0.08 14.53
N PRO A 140 -6.25 -1.03 14.98
CA PRO A 140 -7.58 -1.43 14.53
C PRO A 140 -8.62 -0.34 14.82
N GLY A 141 -9.38 0.04 13.79
CA GLY A 141 -10.45 1.02 13.88
C GLY A 141 -9.99 2.48 14.04
N ARG A 142 -8.68 2.76 14.10
CA ARG A 142 -8.17 4.14 14.15
C ARG A 142 -8.25 4.76 12.76
N GLN A 143 -8.72 6.00 12.70
CA GLN A 143 -8.67 6.82 11.49
C GLN A 143 -7.27 7.38 11.31
N ALA A 144 -6.76 7.39 10.08
CA ALA A 144 -5.46 7.95 9.74
C ALA A 144 -5.61 9.33 9.10
N ALA A 145 -4.86 10.30 9.59
CA ALA A 145 -4.44 11.43 8.78
C ALA A 145 -3.40 10.91 7.78
N PHE A 146 -3.63 11.14 6.49
CA PHE A 146 -2.83 10.55 5.41
C PHE A 146 -2.09 11.62 4.61
N ALA A 147 -0.84 11.33 4.27
CA ALA A 147 -0.08 12.08 3.28
C ALA A 147 0.66 11.11 2.36
N THR A 148 0.79 11.47 1.09
CA THR A 148 1.63 10.77 0.13
C THR A 148 2.27 11.75 -0.84
N PHE A 149 3.55 11.56 -1.14
CA PHE A 149 4.32 12.49 -1.96
C PHE A 149 5.59 11.81 -2.51
N ASP A 150 6.15 12.43 -3.53
CA ASP A 150 7.37 11.97 -4.18
C ASP A 150 8.58 12.81 -3.75
N ALA A 151 9.72 12.14 -3.63
CA ALA A 151 11.03 12.78 -3.57
C ALA A 151 11.37 13.47 -4.91
N PRO A 152 12.37 14.37 -4.94
CA PRO A 152 12.83 14.97 -6.19
C PRO A 152 13.19 13.94 -7.27
N GLY A 153 13.08 14.31 -8.55
CA GLY A 153 13.33 13.41 -9.69
C GLY A 153 14.73 12.77 -9.70
N ALA A 154 15.72 13.39 -9.07
CA ALA A 154 17.06 12.81 -8.89
C ALA A 154 17.06 11.50 -8.05
N SER A 155 15.98 11.23 -7.30
CA SER A 155 15.79 9.98 -6.57
C SER A 155 15.40 8.77 -7.44
N VAL A 156 15.32 8.92 -8.76
CA VAL A 156 15.26 7.80 -9.72
C VAL A 156 16.63 7.08 -9.83
N SER A 157 17.67 7.60 -9.17
CA SER A 157 18.99 6.99 -9.15
C SER A 157 19.03 5.64 -8.41
N PRO A 158 19.86 4.67 -8.86
CA PRO A 158 20.13 3.46 -8.09
C PRO A 158 20.64 3.78 -6.68
N GLY A 159 20.17 3.02 -5.69
CA GLY A 159 20.57 3.22 -4.29
C GLY A 159 19.76 4.29 -3.54
N ALA A 160 18.73 4.88 -4.15
CA ALA A 160 17.95 5.95 -3.54
C ALA A 160 17.21 5.53 -2.26
N LEU A 161 16.68 4.30 -2.21
CA LEU A 161 16.00 3.78 -1.02
C LEU A 161 16.98 3.58 0.14
N GLU A 162 18.16 3.03 -0.14
CA GLU A 162 19.25 2.82 0.81
C GLU A 162 19.75 4.17 1.35
N ARG A 163 19.83 5.17 0.47
CA ARG A 163 20.20 6.54 0.86
C ARG A 163 19.17 7.14 1.84
N VAL A 164 17.87 6.96 1.57
CA VAL A 164 16.81 7.40 2.49
C VAL A 164 16.89 6.62 3.81
N SER A 165 16.99 5.29 3.76
CA SER A 165 17.11 4.42 4.93
C SER A 165 18.26 4.87 5.85
N ARG A 166 19.45 5.12 5.29
CA ARG A 166 20.62 5.57 6.05
C ARG A 166 20.43 6.97 6.63
N ALA A 167 19.82 7.88 5.87
CA ALA A 167 19.55 9.24 6.33
C ALA A 167 18.53 9.29 7.49
N LEU A 168 17.64 8.29 7.59
CA LEU A 168 16.75 8.10 8.75
C LEU A 168 17.44 7.48 9.97
N GLY A 169 18.72 7.09 9.84
CA GLY A 169 19.50 6.47 10.92
C GLY A 169 19.44 4.94 10.99
N LEU A 170 18.87 4.28 9.96
CA LEU A 170 18.82 2.81 9.93
C LEU A 170 20.15 2.22 9.44
N PRO A 171 20.61 1.10 10.04
CA PRO A 171 21.77 0.39 9.53
C PRO A 171 21.49 -0.23 8.17
N ASP A 172 22.51 -0.36 7.32
CA ASP A 172 22.41 -0.99 5.99
C ASP A 172 21.99 -2.47 6.12
N GLU A 173 22.41 -3.14 7.20
CA GLU A 173 21.99 -4.48 7.59
C GLU A 173 21.20 -4.40 8.90
N GLY A 174 19.88 -4.49 8.80
CA GLY A 174 18.97 -4.61 9.95
C GLY A 174 17.77 -5.45 9.53
N ALA A 175 17.45 -6.47 10.31
CA ALA A 175 16.41 -7.43 9.97
C ALA A 175 15.01 -6.84 10.13
N GLU A 176 14.05 -7.36 9.36
CA GLU A 176 12.63 -7.13 9.61
C GLU A 176 12.27 -7.56 11.04
N GLY A 177 11.44 -6.76 11.71
CA GLY A 177 11.05 -6.93 13.11
C GLY A 177 11.97 -6.26 14.13
N GLU A 178 13.13 -5.73 13.71
CA GLU A 178 14.03 -5.01 14.61
C GLU A 178 13.47 -3.64 15.02
N ARG A 179 13.77 -3.25 16.26
CA ARG A 179 13.52 -1.89 16.77
C ARG A 179 14.76 -1.04 16.55
N ALA A 180 14.54 0.18 16.08
CA ALA A 180 15.59 1.17 15.90
C ALA A 180 15.10 2.54 16.36
N VAL A 181 16.04 3.39 16.79
CA VAL A 181 15.78 4.83 16.94
C VAL A 181 16.03 5.47 15.59
N VAL A 182 15.00 6.10 15.03
CA VAL A 182 15.03 6.74 13.72
C VAL A 182 14.77 8.23 13.86
N ALA A 183 15.42 9.04 13.01
CA ALA A 183 15.17 10.46 12.89
C ALA A 183 14.09 10.70 11.84
N LEU A 184 12.83 10.80 12.25
CA LEU A 184 11.69 11.00 11.36
C LEU A 184 11.49 12.50 11.07
N PRO A 185 11.54 12.94 9.80
CA PRO A 185 11.26 14.32 9.44
C PRO A 185 9.89 14.76 9.95
N GLY A 186 9.86 15.87 10.70
CA GLY A 186 8.64 16.42 11.30
C GLY A 186 8.19 15.78 12.61
N ALA A 187 8.62 14.56 12.92
CA ALA A 187 8.28 13.84 14.16
C ALA A 187 9.45 13.74 15.16
N GLY A 188 10.69 14.01 14.74
CA GLY A 188 11.89 13.94 15.59
C GLY A 188 12.42 12.52 15.75
N GLU A 189 13.25 12.31 16.77
CA GLU A 189 13.72 10.95 17.10
C GLU A 189 12.56 10.12 17.67
N ALA A 190 12.37 8.93 17.11
CA ALA A 190 11.33 8.01 17.54
C ALA A 190 11.84 6.56 17.55
N GLU A 191 11.32 5.77 18.48
CA GLU A 191 11.44 4.32 18.40
C GLU A 191 10.48 3.79 17.33
N ALA A 192 11.03 3.09 16.33
CA ALA A 192 10.27 2.47 15.26
C ALA A 192 10.66 0.99 15.11
N VAL A 193 9.69 0.18 14.68
CA VAL A 193 9.92 -1.19 14.19
C VAL A 193 10.11 -1.12 12.69
N VAL A 194 11.17 -1.75 12.16
CA VAL A 194 11.32 -2.01 10.73
C VAL A 194 10.44 -3.20 10.39
N ASP A 195 9.18 -2.96 10.04
CA ASP A 195 8.20 -4.04 9.84
C ASP A 195 8.27 -4.66 8.43
N TYR A 196 8.98 -4.03 7.49
CA TYR A 196 9.15 -4.50 6.12
C TYR A 196 10.44 -3.94 5.53
N ARG A 197 11.26 -4.76 4.87
CA ARG A 197 12.49 -4.31 4.25
C ARG A 197 12.93 -5.23 3.12
N ASN A 198 12.96 -4.68 1.91
CA ASN A 198 13.64 -5.29 0.78
C ASN A 198 14.21 -4.20 -0.15
N ARG A 199 14.74 -4.59 -1.31
CA ARG A 199 15.30 -3.65 -2.30
C ARG A 199 14.28 -2.66 -2.90
N TYR A 200 12.99 -2.93 -2.75
CA TYR A 200 11.90 -2.12 -3.33
C TYR A 200 11.22 -1.23 -2.29
N PHE A 201 11.08 -1.68 -1.05
CA PHE A 201 10.26 -1.01 -0.04
C PHE A 201 10.87 -1.06 1.36
N LEU A 202 10.60 -0.02 2.14
CA LEU A 202 10.88 0.08 3.56
C LEU A 202 9.59 0.45 4.31
N GLY A 203 9.29 -0.32 5.35
CA GLY A 203 8.17 -0.12 6.26
C GLY A 203 8.65 0.18 7.68
N LEU A 204 8.23 1.33 8.21
CA LEU A 204 8.50 1.71 9.60
C LEU A 204 7.19 1.89 10.35
N ARG A 205 7.10 1.34 11.55
CA ARG A 205 5.94 1.51 12.44
C ARG A 205 6.38 2.04 13.79
N THR A 206 5.81 3.16 14.20
CA THR A 206 5.94 3.70 15.56
C THR A 206 4.71 3.30 16.39
N GLY A 207 4.59 3.82 17.62
CA GLY A 207 3.37 3.66 18.41
C GLY A 207 2.16 4.45 17.87
N GLN A 208 2.37 5.36 16.92
CA GLN A 208 1.31 6.27 16.45
C GLN A 208 1.24 6.43 14.93
N ALA A 209 2.22 5.95 14.17
CA ALA A 209 2.24 6.11 12.71
C ALA A 209 2.85 4.90 12.00
N MET A 210 2.54 4.78 10.72
CA MET A 210 3.28 3.95 9.77
C MET A 210 3.83 4.81 8.64
N TYR A 211 5.10 4.59 8.30
CA TYR A 211 5.80 5.23 7.18
C TYR A 211 6.13 4.17 6.14
N ARG A 212 5.71 4.41 4.90
CA ARG A 212 5.90 3.50 3.77
C ARG A 212 6.75 4.21 2.73
N VAL A 213 8.00 3.75 2.55
CA VAL A 213 8.94 4.33 1.60
C VAL A 213 9.08 3.39 0.42
N PHE A 214 8.87 3.93 -0.79
CA PHE A 214 8.83 3.18 -2.03
C PHE A 214 10.07 3.52 -2.87
N GLY A 215 11.02 2.59 -2.96
CA GLY A 215 12.22 2.66 -3.79
C GLY A 215 11.94 2.43 -5.26
N ARG A 216 11.10 3.26 -5.89
CA ARG A 216 10.51 3.01 -7.21
C ARG A 216 11.45 3.25 -8.40
N HIS A 217 12.74 3.49 -8.17
CA HIS A 217 13.74 3.57 -9.24
C HIS A 217 13.76 2.28 -10.10
N HIS A 218 13.46 1.13 -9.49
CA HIS A 218 13.28 -0.14 -10.19
C HIS A 218 12.12 -0.13 -11.21
N PHE A 219 11.18 0.80 -11.06
CA PHE A 219 10.01 1.00 -11.91
C PHE A 219 10.06 2.34 -12.66
N GLY A 220 11.24 2.98 -12.73
CA GLY A 220 11.44 4.26 -13.43
C GLY A 220 10.83 5.49 -12.75
N ALA A 221 10.41 5.39 -11.48
CA ALA A 221 9.79 6.49 -10.74
C ALA A 221 10.63 6.96 -9.54
N PRO A 222 10.49 8.22 -9.10
CA PRO A 222 11.17 8.73 -7.90
C PRO A 222 10.80 7.94 -6.65
N VAL A 223 11.58 8.09 -5.58
CA VAL A 223 11.19 7.56 -4.27
C VAL A 223 9.84 8.14 -3.87
N GLY A 224 8.89 7.29 -3.49
CA GLY A 224 7.60 7.69 -2.93
C GLY A 224 7.61 7.53 -1.41
N VAL A 225 6.83 8.35 -0.69
CA VAL A 225 6.59 8.18 0.74
C VAL A 225 5.10 8.31 1.01
N SER A 226 4.56 7.41 1.83
CA SER A 226 3.23 7.53 2.42
C SER A 226 3.32 7.51 3.94
N ILE A 227 2.52 8.35 4.59
CA ILE A 227 2.43 8.50 6.04
C ILE A 227 0.99 8.19 6.45
N HIS A 228 0.82 7.18 7.30
CA HIS A 228 -0.45 6.86 7.95
C HIS A 228 -0.33 7.25 9.43
N GLN A 229 -0.86 8.41 9.78
CA GLN A 229 -0.69 8.99 11.10
C GLN A 229 -1.97 8.83 11.91
N PHE A 230 -1.89 8.15 13.05
CA PHE A 230 -3.07 7.76 13.83
C PHE A 230 -3.29 8.65 15.06
N ALA A 231 -2.33 9.51 15.42
CA ALA A 231 -2.50 10.43 16.55
C ALA A 231 -3.66 11.41 16.30
N PRO A 232 -4.58 11.62 17.28
CA PRO A 232 -5.77 12.45 17.07
C PRO A 232 -5.51 13.88 16.61
N ASP A 233 -4.42 14.48 17.09
CA ASP A 233 -4.04 15.88 16.81
C ASP A 233 -2.88 15.99 15.83
N ALA A 234 -2.68 14.97 15.00
CA ALA A 234 -1.60 14.96 14.02
C ALA A 234 -1.77 16.00 12.93
N ASP A 235 -0.74 16.82 12.75
CA ASP A 235 -0.59 17.70 11.59
C ASP A 235 0.21 16.99 10.49
N VAL A 236 -0.45 16.10 9.75
CA VAL A 236 0.19 15.32 8.69
C VAL A 236 0.68 16.20 7.53
N ALA A 237 0.08 17.39 7.34
CA ALA A 237 0.52 18.34 6.32
C ALA A 237 1.88 18.98 6.70
N LYS A 238 2.06 19.35 7.97
CA LYS A 238 3.35 19.79 8.48
C LYS A 238 4.41 18.69 8.42
N GLU A 239 4.02 17.45 8.75
CA GLU A 239 4.91 16.29 8.67
C GLU A 239 5.34 16.04 7.21
N GLN A 240 4.40 16.06 6.26
CA GLN A 240 4.67 16.01 4.82
C GLN A 240 5.65 17.11 4.37
N ALA A 241 5.45 18.36 4.78
CA ALA A 241 6.34 19.46 4.41
C ALA A 241 7.78 19.23 4.91
N ALA A 242 7.93 18.76 6.14
CA ALA A 242 9.24 18.42 6.71
C ALA A 242 9.92 17.26 5.96
N TRP A 243 9.15 16.24 5.56
CA TRP A 243 9.66 15.16 4.73
C TRP A 243 10.08 15.63 3.33
N GLN A 244 9.29 16.49 2.69
CA GLN A 244 9.64 17.03 1.37
C GLN A 244 10.89 17.90 1.42
N GLU A 245 11.07 18.72 2.47
CA GLU A 245 12.31 19.48 2.70
C GLU A 245 13.50 18.55 2.91
N PHE A 246 13.36 17.53 3.76
CA PHE A 246 14.39 16.53 4.02
C PHE A 246 14.82 15.79 2.73
N LEU A 247 13.85 15.29 1.95
CA LEU A 247 14.13 14.62 0.68
C LEU A 247 14.69 15.58 -0.36
N GLY A 248 14.25 16.84 -0.34
CA GLY A 248 14.80 17.93 -1.15
C GLY A 248 16.29 18.12 -0.93
N GLY A 249 16.71 18.25 0.33
CA GLY A 249 18.14 18.34 0.68
C GLY A 249 18.90 17.04 0.46
N LEU A 250 18.25 15.89 0.59
CA LEU A 250 18.89 14.61 0.33
C LEU A 250 19.17 14.39 -1.16
N PHE A 251 18.29 14.83 -2.07
CA PHE A 251 18.41 14.60 -3.51
C PHE A 251 18.69 15.86 -4.34
N SER A 252 19.18 16.93 -3.71
CA SER A 252 19.67 18.14 -4.38
C SER A 252 20.97 17.92 -5.14
#